data_AF-E3N3N2-F1
#
_entry.id   AF-E3N3N2-F1
#
_cell.length_a   1.000
_cell.length_b   1.000
_cell.length_c   1.000
_cell.angle_alpha   90.00
_cell.angle_beta   90.00
_cell.angle_gamma   90.00
#
_symmetry.space_group_name_H-M   'P 1'
#
loop_
_entity.id
_entity.type
_entity.pdbx_description
1 polymer ?
#
loop_
_entity_poly.entity_id
_entity_poly.type
_entity_poly.pdbx_seq_one_letter_code
_entity_poly.pdbx_strand_id
1 'polypeptide(L)'
;MATLHNKFGAIIQDGIVEGQRFALSSDLWRYASTSTHCDLLITMKFSDDDVENKTSVMWLVQQMREHEPNLRIEVRYHRLNSCYAIYLTADYKSLLKGAELCHIKKAIKSKFGGGMRDFSFEEAQFFAGVEGKNTFLSPMERTIIVKQMVDMMRAGKGGLSLKLPRRTITFTEGIAIVPRLISMNVVQNVSALHNTEYLKHLQQKWVASLGEQPIDQVKDYFGTEIAMYFAWLGHMTTALWFPSLLGILMWFLGGFKYKNNPGDKQDLYQLISDICFVLFAFFNCIWSTIYLEWWKRVQAELAFKWGTYDATQDSYLQDPRPAFAGDYLAPNPVSGRMEPFYPAWKHTVVRYVITYPITCLCVVGMFVAMLAIFTVQDLADFYFAESFFFHWICYLPMIVYALMIVISDKIYRRLALILNDWENYRTDDEYEDFLITKIVLFQFVTAFGSLFYIAFVLRDMKRLQECFAPKSAAVPLSAIASPFFRDGSLHGRDFTTRGLEKSVTSATLTLSIAL
;
A
#
# COMPACT_ATOMS: atom_id res chain seq x y z
N MET A 1 -41.65 -21.70 -4.10
CA MET A 1 -40.40 -21.84 -4.88
C MET A 1 -40.34 -20.93 -6.11
N ALA A 2 -41.38 -20.84 -6.95
CA ALA A 2 -41.36 -20.00 -8.17
C ALA A 2 -41.14 -18.49 -7.93
N THR A 3 -41.63 -17.94 -6.81
CA THR A 3 -41.46 -16.53 -6.44
C THR A 3 -40.03 -16.17 -5.99
N LEU A 4 -39.29 -17.13 -5.44
CA LEU A 4 -37.92 -16.94 -4.95
C LEU A 4 -36.90 -17.02 -6.10
N HIS A 5 -37.17 -17.89 -7.08
CA HIS A 5 -36.37 -17.99 -8.29
C HIS A 5 -36.47 -16.71 -9.16
N ASN A 6 -37.65 -16.12 -9.28
CA ASN A 6 -37.83 -14.85 -10.00
C ASN A 6 -37.14 -13.67 -9.29
N LYS A 7 -37.14 -13.63 -7.96
CA LYS A 7 -36.40 -12.60 -7.20
C LYS A 7 -34.89 -12.75 -7.34
N PHE A 8 -34.37 -13.97 -7.36
CA PHE A 8 -32.95 -14.22 -7.60
C PHE A 8 -32.54 -13.86 -9.04
N GLY A 9 -33.38 -14.18 -10.03
CA GLY A 9 -33.17 -13.76 -11.42
C GLY A 9 -33.09 -12.24 -11.57
N ALA A 10 -33.99 -11.50 -10.90
CA ALA A 10 -33.98 -10.04 -10.90
C ALA A 10 -32.69 -9.47 -10.26
N ILE A 11 -32.23 -10.02 -9.14
CA ILE A 11 -30.99 -9.57 -8.46
C ILE A 11 -29.75 -9.82 -9.33
N ILE A 12 -29.70 -10.96 -10.02
CA ILE A 12 -28.60 -11.28 -10.94
C ILE A 12 -28.62 -10.35 -12.15
N GLN A 13 -29.80 -10.07 -12.69
CA GLN A 13 -29.97 -9.18 -13.83
C GLN A 13 -29.64 -7.73 -13.47
N ASP A 14 -30.04 -7.27 -12.28
CA ASP A 14 -29.65 -5.97 -11.73
C ASP A 14 -28.13 -5.89 -11.52
N GLY A 15 -27.50 -6.94 -10.97
CA GLY A 15 -26.05 -6.99 -10.80
C GLY A 15 -25.26 -7.01 -12.12
N ILE A 16 -25.80 -7.66 -13.16
CA ILE A 16 -25.23 -7.64 -14.51
C ILE A 16 -25.40 -6.27 -15.15
N VAL A 17 -26.57 -5.63 -15.00
CA VAL A 17 -26.82 -4.27 -15.49
C VAL A 17 -25.94 -3.26 -14.77
N GLU A 18 -25.72 -3.42 -13.47
CA GLU A 18 -24.82 -2.57 -12.68
C GLU A 18 -23.36 -2.79 -13.09
N GLY A 19 -22.94 -4.05 -13.29
CA GLY A 19 -21.62 -4.40 -13.80
C GLY A 19 -21.36 -3.86 -15.21
N GLN A 20 -22.35 -3.97 -16.10
CA GLN A 20 -22.32 -3.35 -17.44
C GLN A 20 -22.31 -1.83 -17.34
N ARG A 21 -23.02 -1.22 -16.39
CA ARG A 21 -23.01 0.23 -16.15
C ARG A 21 -21.66 0.73 -15.64
N PHE A 22 -20.95 -0.03 -14.81
CA PHE A 22 -19.59 0.28 -14.38
C PHE A 22 -18.56 0.08 -15.51
N ALA A 23 -18.74 -0.94 -16.35
CA ALA A 23 -17.90 -1.14 -17.53
C ALA A 23 -18.12 -0.03 -18.56
N LEU A 24 -19.38 0.34 -18.81
CA LEU A 24 -19.76 1.40 -19.74
C LEU A 24 -19.39 2.78 -19.21
N SER A 25 -19.42 3.02 -17.89
CA SER A 25 -18.92 4.26 -17.31
C SER A 25 -17.40 4.36 -17.49
N SER A 26 -16.64 3.30 -17.22
CA SER A 26 -15.21 3.19 -17.55
C SER A 26 -14.95 3.43 -19.04
N ASP A 27 -15.79 2.90 -19.93
CA ASP A 27 -15.65 3.10 -21.38
C ASP A 27 -16.07 4.52 -21.83
N LEU A 28 -17.02 5.15 -21.14
CA LEU A 28 -17.38 6.56 -21.37
C LEU A 28 -16.29 7.51 -20.87
N TRP A 29 -15.56 7.17 -19.80
CA TRP A 29 -14.31 7.86 -19.44
C TRP A 29 -13.27 7.78 -20.58
N ARG A 30 -13.25 6.67 -21.35
CA ARG A 30 -12.37 6.53 -22.53
C ARG A 30 -12.77 7.46 -23.67
N TYR A 31 -14.06 7.59 -23.97
CA TYR A 31 -14.52 8.47 -25.06
C TYR A 31 -14.57 9.96 -24.68
N ALA A 32 -14.62 10.30 -23.39
CA ALA A 32 -14.48 11.68 -22.91
C ALA A 32 -13.01 12.18 -22.94
N SER A 33 -12.03 11.29 -23.17
CA SER A 33 -10.59 11.61 -23.16
C SER A 33 -10.05 12.14 -24.50
N THR A 34 -10.90 12.43 -25.48
CA THR A 34 -10.50 13.02 -26.77
C THR A 34 -10.32 14.53 -26.67
N SER A 35 -9.44 14.98 -25.78
CA SER A 35 -8.61 16.19 -25.90
C SER A 35 -7.90 16.46 -24.58
N THR A 36 -6.58 16.66 -24.70
CA THR A 36 -5.59 17.15 -23.71
C THR A 36 -4.99 16.11 -22.75
N HIS A 37 -3.65 16.00 -22.82
CA HIS A 37 -2.81 15.27 -21.87
C HIS A 37 -3.00 15.86 -20.46
N CYS A 38 -3.87 15.26 -19.64
CA CYS A 38 -4.07 15.67 -18.26
C CYS A 38 -3.03 14.99 -17.36
N ASP A 39 -2.33 15.78 -16.54
CA ASP A 39 -1.32 15.26 -15.60
C ASP A 39 -1.92 15.03 -14.20
N LEU A 40 -2.91 15.81 -13.78
CA LEU A 40 -3.54 15.72 -12.46
C LEU A 40 -5.05 16.03 -12.51
N LEU A 41 -5.85 15.21 -11.84
CA LEU A 41 -7.31 15.34 -11.72
C LEU A 41 -7.71 15.62 -10.28
N ILE A 42 -8.45 16.70 -10.05
CA ILE A 42 -9.05 17.02 -8.75
C ILE A 42 -10.57 16.85 -8.86
N THR A 43 -11.14 15.99 -8.03
CA THR A 43 -12.59 15.79 -7.96
C THR A 43 -13.15 16.49 -6.72
N MET A 44 -14.21 17.27 -6.93
CA MET A 44 -14.93 17.93 -5.84
C MET A 44 -15.97 16.98 -5.27
N LYS A 45 -16.23 17.09 -3.97
CA LYS A 45 -17.29 16.33 -3.33
C LYS A 45 -18.65 16.75 -3.88
N PHE A 46 -19.54 15.78 -4.03
CA PHE A 46 -20.94 16.03 -4.34
C PHE A 46 -21.64 16.71 -3.15
N SER A 47 -22.17 17.91 -3.36
CA SER A 47 -23.15 18.58 -2.48
C SER A 47 -24.47 18.76 -3.25
N ASP A 48 -25.61 18.62 -2.57
CA ASP A 48 -26.95 18.83 -3.16
C ASP A 48 -27.14 20.30 -3.61
N ASP A 49 -26.39 21.24 -3.03
CA ASP A 49 -26.42 22.66 -3.39
C ASP A 49 -25.45 22.95 -4.54
N ASP A 50 -25.95 23.00 -5.78
CA ASP A 50 -25.14 23.30 -6.98
C ASP A 50 -24.42 24.66 -6.89
N VAL A 51 -25.03 25.64 -6.21
CA VAL A 51 -24.43 26.96 -5.94
C VAL A 51 -23.18 26.84 -5.07
N GLU A 52 -23.19 25.96 -4.07
CA GLU A 52 -22.04 25.71 -3.19
C GLU A 52 -20.88 25.09 -3.98
N ASN A 53 -21.17 24.06 -4.77
CA ASN A 53 -20.17 23.38 -5.59
C ASN A 53 -19.55 24.34 -6.61
N LYS A 54 -20.38 25.10 -7.32
CA LYS A 54 -19.91 26.06 -8.33
C LYS A 54 -19.08 27.18 -7.71
N THR A 55 -19.49 27.70 -6.55
CA THR A 55 -18.73 28.73 -5.83
C THR A 55 -17.37 28.20 -5.36
N SER A 56 -17.35 26.98 -4.80
CA SER A 56 -16.11 26.31 -4.35
C SER A 56 -15.12 26.11 -5.49
N VAL A 57 -15.61 25.59 -6.62
CA VAL A 57 -14.79 25.31 -7.81
C VAL A 57 -14.24 26.61 -8.40
N MET A 58 -15.11 27.61 -8.60
CA MET A 58 -14.69 28.89 -9.17
C MET A 58 -13.66 29.59 -8.29
N TRP A 59 -13.84 29.56 -6.98
CA TRP A 59 -12.87 30.10 -6.04
C TRP A 59 -11.53 29.35 -6.10
N LEU A 60 -11.55 28.02 -6.08
CA LEU A 60 -10.32 27.21 -6.15
C LEU A 60 -9.56 27.46 -7.47
N VAL A 61 -10.28 27.54 -8.59
CA VAL A 61 -9.70 27.85 -9.91
C VAL A 61 -9.11 29.25 -9.92
N GLN A 62 -9.77 30.23 -9.31
CA GLN A 62 -9.23 31.58 -9.17
C GLN A 62 -7.92 31.56 -8.38
N GLN A 63 -7.89 30.86 -7.25
CA GLN A 63 -6.66 30.73 -6.44
C GLN A 63 -5.53 30.04 -7.21
N MET A 64 -5.83 28.99 -7.99
CA MET A 64 -4.83 28.34 -8.84
C MET A 64 -4.27 29.27 -9.92
N ARG A 65 -5.11 30.09 -10.55
CA ARG A 65 -4.67 31.06 -11.57
C ARG A 65 -3.85 32.21 -10.99
N GLU A 66 -4.14 32.63 -9.77
CA GLU A 66 -3.40 33.67 -9.06
C GLU A 66 -1.99 33.19 -8.68
N HIS A 67 -1.85 31.93 -8.24
CA HIS A 67 -0.55 31.37 -7.83
C HIS A 67 0.29 30.92 -9.03
N GLU A 68 -0.31 30.22 -10.00
CA GLU A 68 0.40 29.66 -11.16
C GLU A 68 -0.32 29.99 -12.48
N PRO A 69 -0.01 31.16 -13.09
CA PRO A 69 -0.70 31.61 -14.31
C PRO A 69 -0.41 30.73 -15.53
N ASN A 70 0.67 29.94 -15.49
CA ASN A 70 1.08 29.07 -16.59
C ASN A 70 0.43 27.67 -16.53
N LEU A 71 -0.39 27.39 -15.52
CA LEU A 71 -1.11 26.13 -15.39
C LEU A 71 -2.37 26.15 -16.27
N ARG A 72 -2.52 25.17 -17.15
CA ARG A 72 -3.75 24.97 -17.92
C ARG A 72 -4.76 24.26 -17.04
N ILE A 73 -5.92 24.91 -16.87
CA ILE A 73 -6.99 24.45 -15.99
C ILE A 73 -8.25 24.29 -16.83
N GLU A 74 -8.74 23.06 -16.95
CA GLU A 74 -10.03 22.76 -17.57
C GLU A 74 -11.00 22.26 -16.48
N VAL A 75 -12.16 22.90 -16.37
CA VAL A 75 -13.21 22.47 -15.45
C VAL A 75 -14.30 21.76 -16.25
N ARG A 76 -14.66 20.54 -15.85
CA ARG A 76 -15.76 19.80 -16.46
C ARG A 76 -16.76 19.36 -15.39
N TYR A 77 -18.04 19.46 -15.72
CA TYR A 77 -19.12 18.94 -14.89
C TYR A 77 -19.54 17.55 -15.39
N HIS A 78 -19.41 16.54 -14.53
CA HIS A 78 -19.76 15.17 -14.87
C HIS A 78 -21.18 14.85 -14.41
N ARG A 79 -22.12 14.76 -15.36
CA ARG A 79 -23.55 14.52 -15.09
C ARG A 79 -23.86 13.18 -14.40
N LEU A 80 -23.00 12.18 -14.54
CA LEU A 80 -23.22 10.84 -13.98
C LEU A 80 -22.97 10.76 -12.47
N ASN A 81 -21.93 11.45 -12.00
CA ASN A 81 -21.54 11.48 -10.60
C ASN A 81 -21.97 12.80 -9.93
N SER A 82 -22.64 13.67 -10.69
CA SER A 82 -23.01 15.04 -10.32
C SER A 82 -21.87 15.85 -9.69
N CYS A 83 -20.62 15.58 -10.09
CA CYS A 83 -19.45 16.20 -9.50
C CYS A 83 -18.71 17.08 -10.50
N TYR A 84 -18.07 18.12 -9.97
CA TYR A 84 -17.12 18.93 -10.73
C TYR A 84 -15.74 18.30 -10.66
N ALA A 85 -15.09 18.20 -11.82
CA ALA A 85 -13.72 17.76 -11.93
C ALA A 85 -12.86 18.84 -12.58
N ILE A 86 -11.68 19.05 -12.01
CA ILE A 86 -10.69 20.02 -12.48
C ILE A 86 -9.51 19.22 -13.04
N TYR A 87 -9.25 19.42 -14.32
CA TYR A 87 -8.15 18.80 -15.07
C TYR A 87 -7.01 19.81 -15.15
N LEU A 88 -5.83 19.39 -14.71
CA LEU A 88 -4.65 20.24 -14.59
C LEU A 88 -3.53 19.73 -15.50
N THR A 89 -2.88 20.65 -16.19
CA THR A 89 -1.74 20.38 -17.06
C THR A 89 -0.79 21.57 -17.04
N ALA A 90 0.50 21.34 -16.88
CA ALA A 90 1.50 22.39 -16.93
C ALA A 90 2.19 22.44 -18.30
N ASP A 91 2.59 23.64 -18.73
CA ASP A 91 3.47 23.76 -19.89
C ASP A 91 4.86 23.17 -19.59
N TYR A 92 5.59 22.73 -20.61
CA TYR A 92 6.89 22.08 -20.44
C TYR A 92 7.89 22.97 -19.69
N LYS A 93 7.90 24.28 -19.96
CA LYS A 93 8.78 25.22 -19.25
C LYS A 93 8.45 25.29 -17.76
N SER A 94 7.17 25.29 -17.41
CA SER A 94 6.72 25.26 -16.01
C SER A 94 7.07 23.93 -15.35
N LEU A 95 6.91 22.81 -16.06
CA LEU A 95 7.30 21.48 -15.57
C LEU A 95 8.80 21.42 -15.24
N LEU A 96 9.67 21.98 -16.08
CA LEU A 96 11.11 22.02 -15.79
C LEU A 96 11.43 22.84 -14.54
N LYS A 97 10.81 24.02 -14.37
CA LYS A 97 10.96 24.81 -13.14
C LYS A 97 10.44 24.06 -11.91
N GLY A 98 9.32 23.36 -12.06
CA GLY A 98 8.78 22.52 -11.00
C GLY A 98 9.65 21.31 -10.67
N ALA A 99 10.35 20.74 -11.66
CA ALA A 99 11.30 19.65 -11.44
C ALA A 99 12.49 20.07 -10.57
N GLU A 100 12.95 21.32 -10.72
CA GLU A 100 13.97 21.93 -9.86
C GLU A 100 13.45 22.13 -8.43
N LEU A 101 12.21 22.63 -8.27
CA LEU A 101 11.57 22.75 -6.95
C LEU A 101 11.35 21.40 -6.25
N CYS A 102 11.13 20.33 -7.03
CA CYS A 102 10.98 18.97 -6.52
C CYS A 102 12.32 18.25 -6.33
N HIS A 103 13.46 18.91 -6.59
CA HIS A 103 14.81 18.32 -6.53
C HIS A 103 14.93 16.99 -7.28
N ILE A 104 14.32 16.88 -8.47
CA ILE A 104 14.33 15.64 -9.24
C ILE A 104 15.73 15.39 -9.82
N LYS A 105 16.31 14.24 -9.50
CA LYS A 105 17.62 13.83 -10.05
C LYS A 105 17.50 13.30 -11.46
N LYS A 106 18.34 13.82 -12.37
CA LYS A 106 18.41 13.42 -13.78
C LYS A 106 19.83 13.11 -14.20
N ALA A 107 19.96 12.27 -15.22
CA ALA A 107 21.25 11.87 -15.76
C ALA A 107 21.88 13.01 -16.58
N ILE A 108 23.16 13.26 -16.34
CA ILE A 108 23.97 14.22 -17.12
C ILE A 108 24.46 13.54 -18.40
N LYS A 109 24.60 14.30 -19.50
CA LYS A 109 25.18 13.80 -20.75
C LYS A 109 26.59 13.28 -20.49
N SER A 110 26.95 12.15 -21.08
CA SER A 110 28.28 11.51 -20.91
C SER A 110 29.47 12.44 -21.17
N LYS A 111 29.32 13.42 -22.08
CA LYS A 111 30.33 14.44 -22.38
C LYS A 111 30.68 15.39 -21.22
N PHE A 112 29.86 15.46 -20.17
CA PHE A 112 30.06 16.33 -19.01
C PHE A 112 30.34 15.57 -17.71
N GLY A 113 30.82 14.32 -17.80
CA GLY A 113 31.17 13.49 -16.63
C GLY A 113 30.12 12.43 -16.26
N GLY A 114 28.91 12.51 -16.83
CA GLY A 114 27.84 11.55 -16.55
C GLY A 114 27.32 11.62 -15.11
N GLY A 115 26.66 10.55 -14.65
CA GLY A 115 26.08 10.47 -13.30
C GLY A 115 24.71 11.14 -13.16
N MET A 116 24.18 11.11 -11.94
CA MET A 116 22.88 11.69 -11.56
C MET A 116 23.11 12.97 -10.74
N ARG A 117 22.39 14.04 -11.07
CA ARG A 117 22.42 15.30 -10.32
C ARG A 117 21.02 15.89 -10.25
N ASP A 118 20.76 16.69 -9.22
CA ASP A 118 19.52 17.46 -9.10
C ASP A 118 19.35 18.34 -10.35
N PHE A 119 18.15 18.30 -10.93
CA PHE A 119 17.83 19.08 -12.10
C PHE A 119 17.82 20.57 -11.73
N SER A 120 18.55 21.38 -12.49
CA SER A 120 18.47 22.84 -12.42
C SER A 120 18.07 23.41 -13.78
N PHE A 121 17.15 24.38 -13.75
CA PHE A 121 16.60 24.97 -14.97
C PHE A 121 17.64 25.74 -15.77
N GLU A 122 18.57 26.45 -15.10
CA GLU A 122 19.65 27.19 -15.76
C GLU A 122 20.64 26.26 -16.47
N GLU A 123 20.88 25.10 -15.88
CA GLU A 123 21.81 24.08 -16.32
C GLU A 123 21.15 23.00 -17.21
N ALA A 124 19.90 23.20 -17.64
CA ALA A 124 19.09 22.20 -18.33
C ALA A 124 19.80 21.57 -19.55
N GLN A 125 20.65 22.31 -20.26
CA GLN A 125 21.39 21.82 -21.42
C GLN A 125 22.37 20.65 -21.14
N PHE A 126 22.83 20.51 -19.89
CA PHE A 126 23.77 19.48 -19.47
C PHE A 126 23.09 18.11 -19.27
N PHE A 127 21.78 18.08 -19.06
CA PHE A 127 21.03 16.85 -18.80
C PHE A 127 20.68 16.10 -20.09
N ALA A 128 20.73 14.77 -20.04
CA ALA A 128 20.42 13.91 -21.18
C ALA A 128 18.92 13.92 -21.48
N GLY A 129 18.55 13.98 -22.76
CA GLY A 129 17.16 13.83 -23.21
C GLY A 129 16.24 15.04 -23.04
N VAL A 130 16.74 16.20 -22.59
CA VAL A 130 15.97 17.41 -22.28
C VAL A 130 15.22 17.99 -23.48
N GLU A 131 15.71 17.74 -24.69
CA GLU A 131 15.06 18.17 -25.94
C GLU A 131 13.72 17.44 -26.17
N GLY A 132 13.56 16.24 -25.62
CA GLY A 132 12.34 15.43 -25.75
C GLY A 132 11.27 15.82 -24.74
N LYS A 133 10.33 16.69 -25.14
CA LYS A 133 9.23 17.17 -24.28
C LYS A 133 8.41 16.07 -23.60
N ASN A 134 8.24 14.93 -24.28
CA ASN A 134 7.40 13.82 -23.81
C ASN A 134 8.22 12.65 -23.23
N THR A 135 9.55 12.67 -23.36
CA THR A 135 10.42 11.56 -22.96
C THR A 135 11.33 11.92 -21.79
N PHE A 136 11.64 13.22 -21.60
CA PHE A 136 12.52 13.66 -20.52
C PHE A 136 11.90 13.46 -19.12
N LEU A 137 10.64 13.85 -18.98
CA LEU A 137 9.86 13.67 -17.76
C LEU A 137 8.92 12.48 -17.93
N SER A 138 8.97 11.53 -17.01
CA SER A 138 8.04 10.41 -16.98
C SER A 138 6.63 10.92 -16.66
N PRO A 139 5.56 10.19 -17.05
CA PRO A 139 4.19 10.55 -16.68
C PRO A 139 4.04 10.73 -15.16
N MET A 140 4.67 9.87 -14.36
CA MET A 140 4.60 9.98 -12.91
C MET A 140 5.32 11.23 -12.38
N GLU A 141 6.51 11.55 -12.90
CA GLU A 141 7.23 12.77 -12.51
C GLU A 141 6.42 14.03 -12.84
N ARG A 142 5.75 14.06 -13.99
CA ARG A 142 4.86 15.18 -14.37
C ARG A 142 3.72 15.35 -13.38
N THR A 143 3.06 14.25 -13.01
CA THR A 143 2.00 14.27 -11.98
C THR A 143 2.54 14.74 -10.64
N ILE A 144 3.71 14.26 -10.20
CA ILE A 144 4.34 14.68 -8.93
C ILE A 144 4.62 16.19 -8.96
N ILE A 145 5.19 16.71 -10.04
CA ILE A 145 5.49 18.13 -10.20
C ILE A 145 4.20 18.98 -10.11
N VAL A 146 3.16 18.61 -10.87
CA VAL A 146 1.89 19.36 -10.88
C VAL A 146 1.20 19.26 -9.52
N LYS A 147 1.25 18.10 -8.87
CA LYS A 147 0.74 17.93 -7.50
C LYS A 147 1.49 18.83 -6.52
N GLN A 148 2.82 18.87 -6.60
CA GLN A 148 3.65 19.72 -5.74
C GLN A 148 3.33 21.21 -5.96
N MET A 149 3.15 21.66 -7.21
CA MET A 149 2.73 23.04 -7.51
C MET A 149 1.40 23.38 -6.82
N VAL A 150 0.45 22.44 -6.83
CA VAL A 150 -0.87 22.59 -6.21
C VAL A 150 -0.78 22.58 -4.67
N ASP A 151 0.05 21.72 -4.10
CA ASP A 151 0.22 21.59 -2.65
C ASP A 151 1.02 22.77 -2.06
N MET A 152 1.91 23.39 -2.84
CA MET A 152 2.64 24.60 -2.45
C MET A 152 1.78 25.87 -2.42
N MET A 153 0.54 25.84 -2.93
CA MET A 153 -0.38 26.98 -2.85
C MET A 153 -0.78 27.24 -1.40
N ARG A 154 -0.44 28.42 -0.89
CA ARG A 154 -0.62 28.81 0.52
C ARG A 154 -1.37 30.12 0.65
N ALA A 155 -2.08 30.27 1.76
CA ALA A 155 -2.76 31.53 2.05
C ALA A 155 -1.75 32.67 2.28
N GLY A 156 -1.93 33.76 1.54
CA GLY A 156 -1.11 34.97 1.64
C GLY A 156 -1.32 35.77 2.94
N LYS A 157 -0.60 36.90 3.05
CA LYS A 157 -0.64 37.79 4.21
C LYS A 157 -2.06 38.36 4.41
N GLY A 158 -2.63 38.17 5.59
CA GLY A 158 -4.00 38.58 5.92
C GLY A 158 -5.05 37.46 5.92
N GLY A 159 -4.66 36.23 5.58
CA GLY A 159 -5.55 35.07 5.56
C GLY A 159 -6.53 35.07 4.37
N LEU A 160 -7.07 33.89 4.05
CA LEU A 160 -8.10 33.72 3.03
C LEU A 160 -9.39 33.23 3.68
N SER A 161 -10.54 33.60 3.13
CA SER A 161 -11.82 33.02 3.56
C SER A 161 -12.64 32.60 2.35
N LEU A 162 -12.96 31.31 2.28
CA LEU A 162 -13.93 30.78 1.33
C LEU A 162 -15.32 30.85 1.98
N LYS A 163 -16.17 31.75 1.49
CA LYS A 163 -17.56 31.90 1.94
C LYS A 163 -18.45 30.96 1.11
N LEU A 164 -18.90 29.88 1.72
CA LEU A 164 -19.91 28.97 1.16
C LEU A 164 -21.28 29.35 1.73
N PRO A 165 -22.39 29.01 1.04
CA PRO A 165 -23.73 29.30 1.54
C PRO A 165 -24.01 28.74 2.95
N ARG A 166 -23.41 27.59 3.29
CA ARG A 166 -23.63 26.90 4.58
C ARG A 166 -22.49 27.06 5.58
N ARG A 167 -21.27 27.37 5.13
CA ARG A 167 -20.05 27.37 5.96
C ARG A 167 -19.04 28.40 5.48
N THR A 168 -18.29 29.02 6.38
CA THR A 168 -17.13 29.83 6.00
C THR A 168 -15.87 29.10 6.41
N ILE A 169 -15.00 28.79 5.44
CA ILE A 169 -13.71 28.16 5.70
C ILE A 169 -12.67 29.27 5.72
N THR A 170 -12.03 29.45 6.87
CA THR A 170 -10.93 30.40 7.06
C THR A 170 -9.59 29.69 6.95
N PHE A 171 -8.68 30.32 6.23
CA PHE A 171 -7.29 29.91 6.07
C PHE A 171 -6.43 30.97 6.74
N THR A 172 -5.69 30.58 7.77
CA THR A 172 -4.68 31.47 8.37
C THR A 172 -3.46 31.56 7.45
N GLU A 173 -2.68 32.62 7.61
CA GLU A 173 -1.46 32.84 6.83
C GLU A 173 -0.53 31.62 6.87
N GLY A 174 -0.01 31.21 5.70
CA GLY A 174 0.97 30.13 5.57
C GLY A 174 0.41 28.70 5.47
N ILE A 175 -0.89 28.48 5.68
CA ILE A 175 -1.53 27.17 5.53
C ILE A 175 -1.71 26.82 4.04
N ALA A 176 -1.45 25.56 3.68
CA ALA A 176 -1.69 25.02 2.35
C ALA A 176 -3.20 24.87 2.05
N ILE A 177 -3.62 25.37 0.88
CA ILE A 177 -5.04 25.50 0.54
C ILE A 177 -5.68 24.13 0.26
N VAL A 178 -5.08 23.33 -0.62
CA VAL A 178 -5.65 22.06 -1.08
C VAL A 178 -5.70 20.99 0.01
N PRO A 179 -4.60 20.72 0.76
CA PRO A 179 -4.64 19.90 1.98
C PRO A 179 -5.79 20.24 2.92
N ARG A 180 -6.01 21.52 3.19
CA ARG A 180 -7.08 21.97 4.09
C ARG A 180 -8.47 21.70 3.51
N LEU A 181 -8.66 21.90 2.20
CA LEU A 181 -9.92 21.56 1.51
C LEU A 181 -10.23 20.06 1.54
N ILE A 182 -9.22 19.20 1.47
CA ILE A 182 -9.35 17.74 1.62
C ILE A 182 -9.83 17.42 3.04
N SER A 183 -9.17 17.97 4.07
CA SER A 183 -9.57 17.75 5.49
C SER A 183 -11.01 18.21 5.79
N MET A 184 -11.48 19.24 5.08
CA MET A 184 -12.82 19.81 5.20
C MET A 184 -13.86 19.09 4.32
N ASN A 185 -13.48 18.04 3.60
CA ASN A 185 -14.33 17.29 2.67
C ASN A 185 -14.93 18.15 1.54
N VAL A 186 -14.26 19.22 1.10
CA VAL A 186 -14.69 20.01 -0.07
C VAL A 186 -14.11 19.39 -1.36
N VAL A 187 -12.83 19.07 -1.32
CA VAL A 187 -12.16 18.25 -2.34
C VAL A 187 -12.29 16.80 -1.90
N GLN A 188 -12.74 15.94 -2.81
CA GLN A 188 -12.86 14.51 -2.54
C GLN A 188 -11.50 13.82 -2.76
N ASN A 189 -10.97 13.88 -3.98
CA ASN A 189 -9.73 13.18 -4.34
C ASN A 189 -8.84 14.04 -5.26
N VAL A 190 -7.53 13.77 -5.19
CA VAL A 190 -6.49 14.37 -6.03
C VAL A 190 -5.67 13.22 -6.64
N SER A 191 -6.05 12.82 -7.85
CA SER A 191 -5.57 11.58 -8.48
C SER A 191 -4.89 11.81 -9.83
N ALA A 192 -3.92 10.98 -10.17
CA ALA A 192 -3.35 10.92 -11.51
C ALA A 192 -4.30 10.19 -12.46
N LEU A 193 -4.37 10.60 -13.74
CA LEU A 193 -5.15 9.88 -14.75
C LEU A 193 -4.31 8.74 -15.36
N HIS A 194 -4.86 7.52 -15.40
CA HIS A 194 -4.17 6.39 -16.01
C HIS A 194 -4.17 6.48 -17.55
N ASN A 195 -2.98 6.36 -18.15
CA ASN A 195 -2.87 6.08 -19.58
C ASN A 195 -3.12 4.58 -19.82
N THR A 196 -4.27 4.27 -20.42
CA THR A 196 -4.70 2.88 -20.68
C THR A 196 -3.88 2.17 -21.75
N GLU A 197 -3.31 2.90 -22.72
CA GLU A 197 -2.49 2.30 -23.78
C GLU A 197 -1.15 1.82 -23.22
N TYR A 198 -0.51 2.68 -22.41
CA TYR A 198 0.73 2.32 -21.72
C TYR A 198 0.52 1.13 -20.77
N LEU A 199 -0.59 1.14 -20.02
CA LEU A 199 -0.90 0.05 -19.08
C LEU A 199 -1.14 -1.28 -19.80
N LYS A 200 -1.84 -1.28 -20.94
CA LYS A 200 -2.02 -2.49 -21.76
C LYS A 200 -0.68 -3.04 -22.25
N HIS A 201 0.20 -2.16 -22.75
CA HIS A 201 1.54 -2.55 -23.19
C HIS A 201 2.38 -3.11 -22.03
N LEU A 202 2.37 -2.46 -20.87
CA LEU A 202 3.06 -2.92 -19.67
C LEU A 202 2.53 -4.29 -19.22
N GLN A 203 1.19 -4.48 -19.22
CA GLN A 203 0.57 -5.75 -18.86
C GLN A 203 0.98 -6.89 -19.81
N GLN A 204 1.00 -6.65 -21.12
CA GLN A 204 1.43 -7.66 -22.10
C GLN A 204 2.91 -8.01 -21.94
N LYS A 205 3.77 -7.01 -21.72
CA LYS A 205 5.21 -7.22 -21.58
C LYS A 205 5.60 -7.90 -20.26
N TRP A 206 4.93 -7.55 -19.17
CA TRP A 206 5.29 -8.00 -17.83
C TRP A 206 4.49 -9.22 -17.37
N VAL A 207 3.15 -9.16 -17.44
CA VAL A 207 2.28 -10.20 -16.83
C VAL A 207 2.12 -11.40 -17.75
N ALA A 208 2.06 -11.19 -19.06
CA ALA A 208 1.87 -12.27 -20.03
C ALA A 208 3.18 -12.93 -20.48
N SER A 209 4.34 -12.40 -20.06
CA SER A 209 5.66 -12.90 -20.42
C SER A 209 6.34 -13.54 -19.21
N LEU A 210 7.06 -14.64 -19.42
CA LEU A 210 7.94 -15.27 -18.43
C LEU A 210 9.34 -14.61 -18.40
N GLY A 211 9.51 -13.47 -19.07
CA GLY A 211 10.77 -12.75 -19.16
C GLY A 211 11.13 -11.95 -17.89
N GLU A 212 12.29 -11.28 -17.95
CA GLU A 212 12.74 -10.38 -16.89
C GLU A 212 11.73 -9.25 -16.63
N GLN A 213 11.52 -8.96 -15.34
CA GLN A 213 10.58 -7.94 -14.91
C GLN A 213 11.04 -6.53 -15.33
N PRO A 214 10.21 -5.73 -16.04
CA PRO A 214 10.58 -4.40 -16.50
C PRO A 214 10.41 -3.35 -15.37
N ILE A 215 11.23 -3.42 -14.33
CA ILE A 215 11.09 -2.60 -13.11
C ILE A 215 11.19 -1.10 -13.41
N ASP A 216 12.07 -0.67 -14.32
CA ASP A 216 12.20 0.75 -14.67
C ASP A 216 10.92 1.31 -15.31
N GLN A 217 10.19 0.51 -16.10
CA GLN A 217 8.91 0.94 -16.70
C GLN A 217 7.79 1.02 -15.65
N VAL A 218 7.80 0.11 -14.67
CA VAL A 218 6.90 0.17 -13.51
C VAL A 218 7.19 1.44 -12.70
N LYS A 219 8.47 1.78 -12.51
CA LYS A 219 8.91 3.00 -11.81
C LYS A 219 8.46 4.26 -12.52
N ASP A 220 8.63 4.35 -13.84
CA ASP A 220 8.25 5.53 -14.62
C ASP A 220 6.73 5.79 -14.64
N TYR A 221 5.92 4.75 -14.45
CA TYR A 221 4.46 4.84 -14.47
C TYR A 221 3.81 4.93 -13.09
N PHE A 222 4.23 4.10 -12.13
CA PHE A 222 3.64 4.00 -10.79
C PHE A 222 4.44 4.72 -9.71
N GLY A 223 5.70 5.09 -10.00
CA GLY A 223 6.61 5.68 -9.02
C GLY A 223 7.54 4.67 -8.37
N THR A 224 8.47 5.20 -7.57
CA THR A 224 9.59 4.47 -6.98
C THR A 224 9.17 3.50 -5.87
N GLU A 225 8.18 3.86 -5.05
CA GLU A 225 7.69 3.02 -3.96
C GLU A 225 7.09 1.70 -4.47
N ILE A 226 6.17 1.79 -5.44
CA ILE A 226 5.52 0.62 -6.04
C ILE A 226 6.55 -0.22 -6.81
N ALA A 227 7.47 0.43 -7.52
CA ALA A 227 8.55 -0.28 -8.22
C ALA A 227 9.50 -1.01 -7.25
N MET A 228 9.79 -0.42 -6.09
CA MET A 228 10.63 -1.05 -5.05
C MET A 228 9.95 -2.30 -4.50
N TYR A 229 8.65 -2.24 -4.22
CA TYR A 229 7.87 -3.41 -3.80
C TYR A 229 7.94 -4.55 -4.84
N PHE A 230 7.74 -4.22 -6.12
CA PHE A 230 7.76 -5.22 -7.18
C PHE A 230 9.17 -5.78 -7.44
N ALA A 231 10.21 -4.96 -7.30
CA ALA A 231 11.60 -5.41 -7.33
C ALA A 231 11.91 -6.37 -6.19
N TRP A 232 11.46 -6.06 -4.97
CA TRP A 232 11.59 -6.92 -3.81
C TRP A 232 10.89 -8.26 -4.01
N LEU A 233 9.65 -8.23 -4.49
CA LEU A 233 8.86 -9.44 -4.74
C LEU A 233 9.53 -10.37 -5.76
N GLY A 234 10.01 -9.81 -6.88
CA GLY A 234 10.75 -10.56 -7.89
C GLY A 234 12.03 -11.16 -7.32
N HIS A 235 12.80 -10.38 -6.55
CA HIS A 235 14.02 -10.84 -5.91
C HIS A 235 13.79 -11.92 -4.83
N MET A 236 12.73 -11.81 -4.03
CA MET A 236 12.36 -12.84 -3.05
C MET A 236 11.99 -14.14 -3.74
N THR A 237 11.22 -14.05 -4.83
CA THR A 237 10.77 -15.24 -5.58
C THR A 237 11.96 -16.02 -6.15
N THR A 238 12.96 -15.32 -6.69
CA THR A 238 14.18 -15.98 -7.20
C THR A 238 15.06 -16.52 -6.07
N ALA A 239 15.15 -15.81 -4.92
CA ALA A 239 15.90 -16.27 -3.76
C ALA A 239 15.28 -17.50 -3.08
N LEU A 240 13.95 -17.65 -3.10
CA LEU A 240 13.22 -18.78 -2.52
C LEU A 240 13.45 -20.11 -3.27
N TRP A 241 13.97 -20.07 -4.51
CA TRP A 241 14.33 -21.27 -5.25
C TRP A 241 15.39 -22.12 -4.50
N PHE A 242 16.36 -21.47 -3.83
CA PHE A 242 17.42 -22.18 -3.12
C PHE A 242 16.91 -23.05 -1.96
N PRO A 243 16.16 -22.53 -0.97
CA PRO A 243 15.59 -23.34 0.10
C PRO A 243 14.55 -24.34 -0.41
N SER A 244 13.76 -23.99 -1.43
CA SER A 244 12.76 -24.90 -2.01
C SER A 244 13.42 -26.13 -2.65
N LEU A 245 14.45 -25.92 -3.49
CA LEU A 245 15.18 -27.01 -4.13
C LEU A 245 15.87 -27.92 -3.09
N LEU A 246 16.49 -27.32 -2.06
CA LEU A 246 17.13 -28.08 -0.99
C LEU A 246 16.10 -28.88 -0.17
N GLY A 247 14.96 -28.27 0.15
CA GLY A 247 13.86 -28.92 0.87
C GLY A 247 13.30 -30.12 0.10
N ILE A 248 13.06 -29.96 -1.20
CA ILE A 248 12.60 -31.03 -2.10
C ILE A 248 13.64 -32.16 -2.15
N LEU A 249 14.92 -31.82 -2.31
CA LEU A 249 16.01 -32.80 -2.32
C LEU A 249 16.06 -33.62 -1.02
N MET A 250 16.00 -32.94 0.13
CA MET A 250 16.02 -33.61 1.44
C MET A 250 14.77 -34.47 1.69
N TRP A 251 13.62 -34.06 1.17
CA TRP A 251 12.39 -34.86 1.22
C TRP A 251 12.53 -36.16 0.41
N PHE A 252 13.08 -36.10 -0.80
CA PHE A 252 13.34 -37.30 -1.62
C PHE A 252 14.40 -38.24 -1.02
N LEU A 253 15.40 -37.70 -0.33
CA LEU A 253 16.44 -38.48 0.37
C LEU A 253 15.92 -39.20 1.63
N GLY A 254 14.64 -39.08 1.95
CA GLY A 254 14.02 -39.71 3.11
C GLY A 254 14.22 -38.94 4.42
N GLY A 255 14.70 -37.70 4.36
CA GLY A 255 14.69 -36.78 5.50
C GLY A 255 13.26 -36.42 5.91
N PHE A 256 13.09 -35.95 7.15
CA PHE A 256 11.80 -35.52 7.72
C PHE A 256 10.75 -36.63 7.96
N LYS A 257 11.13 -37.92 7.87
CA LYS A 257 10.24 -39.03 8.26
C LYS A 257 10.26 -39.25 9.77
N TYR A 258 9.10 -39.17 10.41
CA TYR A 258 8.92 -39.46 11.84
C TYR A 258 8.58 -40.93 12.10
N LYS A 259 9.05 -41.45 13.23
CA LYS A 259 8.82 -42.84 13.68
C LYS A 259 7.32 -43.10 13.82
N ASN A 260 6.76 -43.94 12.96
CA ASN A 260 5.34 -44.31 13.03
C ASN A 260 5.06 -45.49 13.99
N ASN A 261 6.07 -46.32 14.32
CA ASN A 261 5.89 -47.47 15.22
C ASN A 261 7.08 -47.68 16.18
N PRO A 262 6.85 -48.04 17.46
CA PRO A 262 7.90 -48.17 18.47
C PRO A 262 8.85 -49.39 18.33
N GLY A 263 8.62 -50.29 17.37
CA GLY A 263 9.33 -51.58 17.28
C GLY A 263 10.31 -51.78 16.11
N ASP A 264 10.46 -50.83 15.18
CA ASP A 264 11.30 -51.05 13.99
C ASP A 264 12.75 -50.59 14.24
N LYS A 265 13.72 -51.48 14.01
CA LYS A 265 15.17 -51.18 14.12
C LYS A 265 15.61 -50.47 12.83
N GLN A 266 15.42 -49.16 12.78
CA GLN A 266 15.84 -48.30 11.66
C GLN A 266 16.71 -47.13 12.14
N ASP A 267 17.75 -47.43 12.92
CA ASP A 267 18.69 -46.44 13.48
C ASP A 267 19.35 -45.58 12.40
N LEU A 268 19.60 -46.14 11.20
CA LEU A 268 20.22 -45.42 10.08
C LEU A 268 19.32 -44.33 9.48
N TYR A 269 18.02 -44.61 9.31
CA TYR A 269 17.08 -43.62 8.74
C TYR A 269 16.81 -42.48 9.71
N GLN A 270 16.78 -42.77 11.02
CA GLN A 270 16.62 -41.75 12.04
C GLN A 270 17.85 -40.84 12.12
N LEU A 271 19.06 -41.41 12.08
CA LEU A 271 20.30 -40.64 12.00
C LEU A 271 20.34 -39.74 10.75
N ILE A 272 19.94 -40.26 9.58
CA ILE A 272 19.87 -39.48 8.34
C ILE A 272 18.86 -38.32 8.47
N SER A 273 17.68 -38.59 9.05
CA SER A 273 16.66 -37.56 9.27
C SER A 273 17.15 -36.45 10.20
N ASP A 274 17.75 -36.81 11.33
CA ASP A 274 18.28 -35.86 12.32
C ASP A 274 19.40 -35.00 11.74
N ILE A 275 20.32 -35.61 10.97
CA ILE A 275 21.38 -34.88 10.25
C ILE A 275 20.76 -33.91 9.22
N CYS A 276 19.76 -34.34 8.46
CA CYS A 276 19.06 -33.49 7.50
C CYS A 276 18.39 -32.28 8.18
N PHE A 277 17.72 -32.47 9.32
CA PHE A 277 17.11 -31.37 10.10
C PHE A 277 18.14 -30.34 10.52
N VAL A 278 19.27 -30.78 11.08
CA VAL A 278 20.34 -29.88 11.54
C VAL A 278 20.95 -29.13 10.36
N LEU A 279 21.28 -29.82 9.28
CA LEU A 279 21.84 -29.20 8.06
C LEU A 279 20.86 -28.19 7.46
N PHE A 280 19.57 -28.51 7.39
CA PHE A 280 18.54 -27.62 6.88
C PHE A 280 18.37 -26.38 7.76
N ALA A 281 18.42 -26.53 9.08
CA ALA A 281 18.34 -25.41 10.02
C ALA A 281 19.53 -24.45 9.85
N PHE A 282 20.77 -24.97 9.81
CA PHE A 282 21.95 -24.14 9.57
C PHE A 282 21.89 -23.46 8.21
N PHE A 283 21.49 -24.17 7.17
CA PHE A 283 21.30 -23.61 5.84
C PHE A 283 20.30 -22.44 5.87
N ASN A 284 19.13 -22.60 6.48
CA ASN A 284 18.12 -21.54 6.53
C ASN A 284 18.60 -20.29 7.28
N CYS A 285 19.35 -20.45 8.38
CA CYS A 285 19.94 -19.33 9.09
C CYS A 285 20.97 -18.57 8.23
N ILE A 286 21.84 -19.29 7.53
CA ILE A 286 22.85 -18.70 6.63
C ILE A 286 22.17 -18.05 5.42
N TRP A 287 21.24 -18.76 4.77
CA TRP A 287 20.51 -18.26 3.62
C TRP A 287 19.71 -17.00 3.96
N SER A 288 19.01 -16.97 5.09
CA SER A 288 18.22 -15.80 5.52
C SER A 288 19.10 -14.57 5.75
N THR A 289 20.27 -14.73 6.38
CA THR A 289 21.21 -13.63 6.60
C THR A 289 21.84 -13.13 5.30
N ILE A 290 22.27 -14.03 4.41
CA ILE A 290 22.79 -13.69 3.09
C ILE A 290 21.72 -12.96 2.26
N TYR A 291 20.49 -13.48 2.26
CA TYR A 291 19.38 -12.89 1.52
C TYR A 291 19.12 -11.44 1.97
N LEU A 292 19.05 -11.19 3.28
CA LEU A 292 18.80 -9.83 3.78
C LEU A 292 19.92 -8.86 3.40
N GLU A 293 21.18 -9.27 3.48
CA GLU A 293 22.31 -8.45 3.06
C GLU A 293 22.38 -8.25 1.54
N TRP A 294 21.98 -9.26 0.77
CA TRP A 294 21.88 -9.15 -0.68
C TRP A 294 20.78 -8.16 -1.08
N TRP A 295 19.60 -8.27 -0.47
CA TRP A 295 18.51 -7.33 -0.71
C TRP A 295 18.89 -5.89 -0.37
N LYS A 296 19.55 -5.64 0.77
CA LYS A 296 20.02 -4.29 1.12
C LYS A 296 20.93 -3.68 0.04
N ARG A 297 21.81 -4.47 -0.57
CA ARG A 297 22.68 -4.03 -1.67
C ARG A 297 21.88 -3.71 -2.93
N VAL A 298 20.96 -4.59 -3.32
CA VAL A 298 20.10 -4.39 -4.50
C VAL A 298 19.19 -3.17 -4.31
N GLN A 299 18.61 -3.01 -3.12
CA GLN A 299 17.81 -1.84 -2.76
C GLN A 299 18.62 -0.54 -2.88
N ALA A 300 19.86 -0.52 -2.39
CA ALA A 300 20.74 0.64 -2.51
C ALA A 300 21.09 0.96 -3.97
N GLU A 301 21.38 -0.06 -4.78
CA GLU A 301 21.65 0.09 -6.22
C GLU A 301 20.44 0.69 -6.95
N LEU A 302 19.23 0.17 -6.71
CA LEU A 302 18.00 0.68 -7.31
C LEU A 302 17.70 2.11 -6.85
N ALA A 303 17.82 2.39 -5.55
CA ALA A 303 17.62 3.73 -5.01
C ALA A 303 18.63 4.74 -5.59
N PHE A 304 19.89 4.33 -5.79
CA PHE A 304 20.89 5.17 -6.45
C PHE A 304 20.57 5.38 -7.93
N LYS A 305 20.27 4.31 -8.67
CA LYS A 305 19.86 4.37 -10.09
C LYS A 305 18.65 5.26 -10.30
N TRP A 306 17.71 5.25 -9.36
CA TRP A 306 16.50 6.06 -9.42
C TRP A 306 16.66 7.48 -8.89
N GLY A 307 17.79 7.80 -8.25
CA GLY A 307 18.08 9.11 -7.69
C GLY A 307 17.35 9.40 -6.37
N THR A 308 16.81 8.39 -5.69
CA THR A 308 16.07 8.53 -4.42
C THR A 308 16.89 8.15 -3.19
N TYR A 309 18.17 7.81 -3.35
CA TYR A 309 19.03 7.39 -2.25
C TYR A 309 19.17 8.46 -1.15
N ASP A 310 19.37 9.72 -1.54
CA ASP A 310 19.58 10.84 -0.61
C ASP A 310 18.28 11.56 -0.17
N ALA A 311 17.11 11.11 -0.66
CA ALA A 311 15.83 11.79 -0.40
C ALA A 311 15.36 11.71 1.07
N THR A 312 16.06 10.93 1.90
CA THR A 312 15.65 10.55 3.26
C THR A 312 16.13 11.48 4.37
N GLN A 313 16.89 12.54 4.08
CA GLN A 313 17.70 13.16 5.14
C GLN A 313 17.02 14.22 6.02
N ASP A 314 15.89 14.84 5.66
CA ASP A 314 15.30 15.88 6.52
C ASP A 314 13.76 15.86 6.61
N SER A 315 13.22 15.13 7.60
CA SER A 315 11.79 15.17 7.98
C SER A 315 11.27 16.61 8.17
N TYR A 316 12.13 17.52 8.66
CA TYR A 316 11.77 18.94 8.86
C TYR A 316 11.63 19.77 7.57
N LEU A 317 12.14 19.30 6.43
CA LEU A 317 11.94 19.95 5.13
C LEU A 317 10.62 19.52 4.47
N GLN A 318 10.10 18.35 4.84
CA GLN A 318 8.79 17.90 4.38
C GLN A 318 7.67 18.72 5.03
N ASP A 319 6.62 18.96 4.26
CA ASP A 319 5.42 19.63 4.74
C ASP A 319 4.63 18.73 5.71
N PRO A 320 4.03 19.29 6.78
CA PRO A 320 3.19 18.52 7.67
C PRO A 320 1.96 18.00 6.94
N ARG A 321 1.51 16.80 7.32
CA ARG A 321 0.35 16.16 6.73
C ARG A 321 -0.91 17.03 6.86
N PRO A 322 -1.85 16.99 5.91
CA PRO A 322 -3.08 17.80 5.94
C PRO A 322 -3.92 17.65 7.22
N ALA A 323 -3.90 16.45 7.81
CA ALA A 323 -4.65 16.08 9.01
C ALA A 323 -3.90 16.39 10.31
N PHE A 324 -2.68 16.91 10.24
CA PHE A 324 -1.88 17.24 11.42
C PHE A 324 -2.47 18.45 12.16
N ALA A 325 -2.83 18.25 13.41
CA ALA A 325 -3.36 19.30 14.27
C ALA A 325 -2.33 19.70 15.32
N GLY A 326 -1.97 20.99 15.36
CA GLY A 326 -1.14 21.57 16.43
C GLY A 326 -1.99 22.32 17.46
N ASP A 327 -1.47 22.46 18.67
CA ASP A 327 -2.12 23.25 19.73
C ASP A 327 -1.96 24.76 19.46
N TYR A 328 -0.86 25.17 18.83
CA TYR A 328 -0.57 26.54 18.40
C TYR A 328 0.33 26.56 17.16
N LEU A 329 0.50 27.72 16.52
CA LEU A 329 1.43 27.91 15.40
C LEU A 329 2.81 28.32 15.93
N ALA A 330 3.86 27.61 15.54
CA ALA A 330 5.24 27.94 15.87
C ALA A 330 6.10 27.97 14.60
N PRO A 331 7.16 28.81 14.57
CA PRO A 331 8.11 28.79 13.47
C PRO A 331 8.94 27.50 13.50
N ASN A 332 9.03 26.83 12.36
CA ASN A 332 9.89 25.66 12.17
C ASN A 332 11.37 26.09 12.33
N PRO A 333 12.19 25.37 13.14
CA PRO A 333 13.56 25.76 13.45
C PRO A 333 14.51 25.78 12.24
N VAL A 334 14.19 25.03 11.18
CA VAL A 334 15.01 24.95 9.96
C VAL A 334 14.46 25.88 8.89
N SER A 335 13.16 25.77 8.59
CA SER A 335 12.55 26.50 7.46
C SER A 335 12.10 27.91 7.83
N GLY A 336 11.95 28.22 9.12
CA GLY A 336 11.39 29.49 9.60
C GLY A 336 9.89 29.68 9.31
N ARG A 337 9.22 28.69 8.71
CA ARG A 337 7.80 28.75 8.34
C ARG A 337 6.91 28.54 9.57
N MET A 338 5.80 29.28 9.64
CA MET A 338 4.80 29.07 10.68
C MET A 338 4.01 27.80 10.38
N GLU A 339 4.16 26.80 11.24
CA GLU A 339 3.50 25.49 11.13
C GLU A 339 2.76 25.17 12.42
N PRO A 340 1.71 24.32 12.37
CA PRO A 340 1.11 23.78 13.58
C PRO A 340 2.18 23.06 14.41
N PHE A 341 2.24 23.33 15.71
CA PHE A 341 3.19 22.69 16.62
C PHE A 341 2.44 21.81 17.62
N TYR A 342 2.93 20.58 17.78
CA TYR A 342 2.40 19.62 18.75
C TYR A 342 3.53 19.19 19.71
N PRO A 343 3.36 19.30 21.04
CA PRO A 343 4.41 18.97 21.99
C PRO A 343 4.82 17.49 22.00
N ALA A 344 6.12 17.22 21.98
CA ALA A 344 6.69 15.85 21.98
C ALA A 344 6.29 14.99 23.21
N TRP A 345 6.11 15.61 24.38
CA TRP A 345 5.69 14.90 25.59
C TRP A 345 4.29 14.31 25.45
N LYS A 346 3.38 15.02 24.75
CA LYS A 346 2.00 14.59 24.53
C LYS A 346 1.97 13.38 23.58
N HIS A 347 2.77 13.41 22.52
CA HIS A 347 2.99 12.25 21.64
C HIS A 347 3.48 11.02 22.42
N THR A 348 4.48 11.23 23.28
CA THR A 348 5.10 10.18 24.07
C THR A 348 4.08 9.55 25.02
N VAL A 349 3.29 10.35 25.72
CA VAL A 349 2.24 9.85 26.63
C VAL A 349 1.19 9.05 25.87
N VAL A 350 0.65 9.57 24.75
CA VAL A 350 -0.36 8.85 23.96
C VAL A 350 0.19 7.50 23.49
N ARG A 351 1.41 7.47 22.96
CA ARG A 351 2.04 6.24 22.46
C ARG A 351 2.23 5.18 23.54
N TYR A 352 2.87 5.54 24.66
CA TYR A 352 3.24 4.57 25.69
C TYR A 352 2.09 4.20 26.63
N VAL A 353 1.17 5.11 26.91
CA VAL A 353 0.09 4.89 27.89
C VAL A 353 -1.19 4.39 27.23
N ILE A 354 -1.47 4.79 25.99
CA ILE A 354 -2.72 4.44 25.31
C ILE A 354 -2.45 3.37 24.26
N THR A 355 -1.61 3.67 23.27
CA THR A 355 -1.49 2.79 22.10
C THR A 355 -0.83 1.45 22.39
N TYR A 356 0.36 1.44 22.99
CA TYR A 356 1.06 0.17 23.26
C TYR A 356 0.28 -0.76 24.21
N PRO A 357 -0.37 -0.29 25.29
CA PRO A 357 -1.19 -1.14 26.13
C PRO A 357 -2.42 -1.71 25.42
N ILE A 358 -3.11 -0.90 24.59
CA ILE A 358 -4.28 -1.38 23.82
C ILE A 358 -3.86 -2.44 22.81
N THR A 359 -2.79 -2.19 22.04
CA THR A 359 -2.28 -3.17 21.07
C THR A 359 -1.83 -4.46 21.75
N CYS A 360 -1.13 -4.37 22.88
CA CYS A 360 -0.75 -5.51 23.70
C CYS A 360 -1.97 -6.30 24.20
N LEU A 361 -3.00 -5.61 24.70
CA LEU A 361 -4.25 -6.24 25.15
C LEU A 361 -4.97 -6.97 24.02
N CYS A 362 -5.02 -6.40 22.82
CA CYS A 362 -5.59 -7.07 21.64
C CYS A 362 -4.81 -8.34 21.26
N VAL A 363 -3.47 -8.28 21.30
CA VAL A 363 -2.59 -9.41 21.02
C VAL A 363 -2.79 -10.54 22.04
N VAL A 364 -2.79 -10.21 23.33
CA VAL A 364 -3.05 -11.17 24.42
C VAL A 364 -4.46 -11.76 24.30
N GLY A 365 -5.47 -10.92 24.00
CA GLY A 365 -6.85 -11.37 23.80
C GLY A 365 -6.97 -12.41 22.67
N MET A 366 -6.27 -12.20 21.55
CA MET A 366 -6.25 -13.18 20.46
C MET A 366 -5.52 -14.48 20.84
N PHE A 367 -4.46 -14.38 21.62
CA PHE A 367 -3.75 -15.55 22.12
C PHE A 367 -4.61 -16.38 23.09
N VAL A 368 -5.36 -15.72 23.97
CA VAL A 368 -6.31 -16.39 24.87
C VAL A 368 -7.46 -17.03 24.09
N ALA A 369 -8.02 -16.33 23.08
CA ALA A 369 -9.08 -16.87 22.24
C ALA A 369 -8.62 -18.11 21.46
N MET A 370 -7.36 -18.13 21.00
CA MET A 370 -6.74 -19.32 20.40
C MET A 370 -6.71 -20.50 21.39
N LEU A 371 -6.25 -20.29 22.62
CA LEU A 371 -6.22 -21.36 23.64
C LEU A 371 -7.63 -21.90 23.91
N ALA A 372 -8.63 -21.00 24.04
CA ALA A 372 -10.02 -21.40 24.24
C ALA A 372 -10.52 -22.31 23.09
N ILE A 373 -10.25 -21.94 21.85
CA ILE A 373 -10.68 -22.76 20.70
C ILE A 373 -9.94 -24.10 20.65
N PHE A 374 -8.66 -24.15 21.03
CA PHE A 374 -7.95 -25.43 21.16
C PHE A 374 -8.55 -26.33 22.23
N THR A 375 -8.97 -25.79 23.38
CA THR A 375 -9.67 -26.61 24.38
C THR A 375 -11.02 -27.13 23.88
N VAL A 376 -11.75 -26.32 23.10
CA VAL A 376 -13.02 -26.74 22.48
C VAL A 376 -12.76 -27.81 21.41
N GLN A 377 -11.67 -27.70 20.65
CA GLN A 377 -11.24 -28.71 19.68
C GLN A 377 -10.97 -30.05 20.37
N ASP A 378 -10.14 -30.06 21.41
CA ASP A 378 -9.81 -31.30 22.12
C ASP A 378 -11.07 -31.93 22.77
N LEU A 379 -12.02 -31.11 23.23
CA LEU A 379 -13.31 -31.57 23.74
C LEU A 379 -14.18 -32.19 22.62
N ALA A 380 -14.25 -31.55 21.46
CA ALA A 380 -15.02 -32.04 20.31
C ALA A 380 -14.44 -33.37 19.81
N ASP A 381 -13.12 -33.47 19.72
CA ASP A 381 -12.42 -34.70 19.35
C ASP A 381 -12.67 -35.81 20.39
N PHE A 382 -12.64 -35.50 21.69
CA PHE A 382 -12.89 -36.49 22.74
C PHE A 382 -14.31 -37.10 22.68
N TYR A 383 -15.35 -36.30 22.42
CA TYR A 383 -16.74 -36.80 22.42
C TYR A 383 -17.20 -37.36 21.06
N PHE A 384 -16.74 -36.80 19.94
CA PHE A 384 -17.31 -37.07 18.62
C PHE A 384 -16.38 -37.83 17.67
N ALA A 385 -15.10 -38.04 18.01
CA ALA A 385 -14.16 -38.70 17.09
C ALA A 385 -14.60 -40.11 16.67
N GLU A 386 -15.19 -40.89 17.57
CA GLU A 386 -15.64 -42.27 17.28
C GLU A 386 -17.00 -42.34 16.58
N SER A 387 -17.74 -41.23 16.50
CA SER A 387 -19.08 -41.19 15.92
C SER A 387 -19.05 -40.93 14.42
N PHE A 388 -19.40 -41.93 13.60
CA PHE A 388 -19.44 -41.82 12.12
C PHE A 388 -20.31 -40.66 11.61
N PHE A 389 -21.45 -40.38 12.26
CA PHE A 389 -22.38 -39.32 11.83
C PHE A 389 -21.97 -37.91 12.31
N PHE A 390 -21.27 -37.81 13.45
CA PHE A 390 -20.94 -36.52 14.09
C PHE A 390 -19.48 -36.09 13.90
N HIS A 391 -18.67 -36.87 13.18
CA HIS A 391 -17.26 -36.56 12.92
C HIS A 391 -17.02 -35.18 12.28
N TRP A 392 -17.98 -34.65 11.51
CA TRP A 392 -17.86 -33.32 10.91
C TRP A 392 -17.77 -32.17 11.95
N ILE A 393 -18.27 -32.38 13.19
CA ILE A 393 -18.21 -31.40 14.28
C ILE A 393 -16.77 -31.13 14.71
N CYS A 394 -15.86 -32.10 14.57
CA CYS A 394 -14.43 -31.96 14.88
C CYS A 394 -13.74 -30.89 14.02
N TYR A 395 -14.24 -30.58 12.83
CA TYR A 395 -13.66 -29.52 11.98
C TYR A 395 -14.20 -28.12 12.29
N LEU A 396 -15.33 -28.02 13.01
CA LEU A 396 -16.03 -26.76 13.25
C LEU A 396 -15.21 -25.75 14.07
N PRO A 397 -14.50 -26.11 15.17
CA PRO A 397 -13.73 -25.15 15.94
C PRO A 397 -12.61 -24.51 15.13
N MET A 398 -11.94 -25.28 14.26
CA MET A 398 -10.89 -24.76 13.37
C MET A 398 -11.42 -23.78 12.32
N ILE A 399 -12.60 -24.05 11.75
CA ILE A 399 -13.27 -23.12 10.81
C ILE A 399 -13.67 -21.83 11.53
N VAL A 400 -14.23 -21.94 12.74
CA VAL A 400 -14.58 -20.78 13.58
C VAL A 400 -13.34 -19.96 13.93
N TYR A 401 -12.22 -20.60 14.24
CA TYR A 401 -10.95 -19.92 14.50
C TYR A 401 -10.44 -19.16 13.28
N ALA A 402 -10.46 -19.78 12.11
CA ALA A 402 -10.02 -19.13 10.87
C ALA A 402 -10.88 -17.88 10.55
N LEU A 403 -12.21 -17.99 10.74
CA LEU A 403 -13.13 -16.87 10.57
C LEU A 403 -12.90 -15.77 11.61
N MET A 404 -12.63 -16.14 12.87
CA MET A 404 -12.29 -15.21 13.94
C MET A 404 -11.02 -14.42 13.61
N ILE A 405 -9.98 -15.05 13.08
CA ILE A 405 -8.74 -14.36 12.66
C ILE A 405 -9.05 -13.30 11.58
N VAL A 406 -9.81 -13.67 10.54
CA VAL A 406 -10.13 -12.73 9.43
C VAL A 406 -10.97 -11.55 9.91
N ILE A 407 -11.92 -11.77 10.82
CA ILE A 407 -12.74 -10.69 11.40
C ILE A 407 -11.90 -9.80 12.31
N SER A 408 -11.09 -10.40 13.20
CA SER A 408 -10.22 -9.68 14.12
C SER A 408 -9.16 -8.84 13.40
N ASP A 409 -8.59 -9.32 12.29
CA ASP A 409 -7.66 -8.52 11.47
C ASP A 409 -8.34 -7.25 10.92
N LYS A 410 -9.58 -7.36 10.41
CA LYS A 410 -10.33 -6.19 9.93
C LYS A 410 -10.66 -5.21 11.06
N ILE A 411 -11.05 -5.72 12.23
CA ILE A 411 -11.37 -4.88 13.39
C ILE A 411 -10.10 -4.18 13.90
N TYR A 412 -9.00 -4.93 14.04
CA TYR A 412 -7.74 -4.39 14.53
C TYR A 412 -7.14 -3.36 13.57
N ARG A 413 -7.24 -3.55 12.25
CA ARG A 413 -6.83 -2.52 11.27
C ARG A 413 -7.56 -1.20 11.48
N ARG A 414 -8.88 -1.23 11.68
CA ARG A 414 -9.66 -0.01 11.99
C ARG A 414 -9.25 0.61 13.31
N LEU A 415 -9.02 -0.20 14.34
CA LEU A 415 -8.53 0.28 15.63
C LEU A 415 -7.13 0.89 15.50
N ALA A 416 -6.23 0.27 14.73
CA ALA A 416 -4.88 0.76 14.51
C ALA A 416 -4.90 2.13 13.81
N LEU A 417 -5.77 2.34 12.82
CA LEU A 417 -5.97 3.66 12.19
C LEU A 417 -6.43 4.71 13.22
N ILE A 418 -7.44 4.40 14.03
CA ILE A 418 -7.95 5.32 15.06
C ILE A 418 -6.85 5.67 16.08
N LEU A 419 -6.08 4.68 16.53
CA LEU A 419 -4.97 4.89 17.46
C LEU A 419 -3.86 5.74 16.81
N ASN A 420 -3.55 5.50 15.53
CA ASN A 420 -2.54 6.27 14.80
C ASN A 420 -2.97 7.73 14.58
N ASP A 421 -4.26 7.95 14.33
CA ASP A 421 -4.85 9.30 14.22
C ASP A 421 -4.79 10.05 15.55
N TRP A 422 -4.97 9.36 16.68
CA TRP A 422 -4.79 9.95 18.01
C TRP A 422 -3.33 10.28 18.34
N GLU A 423 -2.39 9.49 17.83
CA GLU A 423 -0.95 9.77 17.93
C GLU A 423 -0.51 11.00 17.11
N ASN A 424 -1.30 11.38 16.10
CA ASN A 424 -1.20 12.63 15.35
C ASN A 424 0.19 12.95 14.75
N TYR A 425 0.77 12.04 13.98
CA TYR A 425 2.08 12.24 13.33
C TYR A 425 2.18 13.49 12.43
N ARG A 426 3.39 14.06 12.33
CA ARG A 426 3.67 15.25 11.52
C ARG A 426 3.77 14.91 10.03
N THR A 427 4.60 13.93 9.66
CA THR A 427 4.83 13.53 8.27
C THR A 427 4.03 12.28 7.92
N ASP A 428 3.70 12.10 6.65
CA ASP A 428 3.01 10.90 6.17
C ASP A 428 3.91 9.65 6.30
N ASP A 429 5.21 9.78 6.06
CA ASP A 429 6.19 8.68 6.20
C ASP A 429 6.16 8.08 7.62
N GLU A 430 6.31 8.93 8.66
CA GLU A 430 6.19 8.51 10.06
C GLU A 430 4.81 7.90 10.37
N TYR A 431 3.72 8.50 9.87
CA TYR A 431 2.38 7.98 10.10
C TYR A 431 2.25 6.54 9.59
N GLU A 432 2.69 6.28 8.36
CA GLU A 432 2.63 4.96 7.73
C GLU A 432 3.55 3.95 8.42
N ASP A 433 4.80 4.31 8.73
CA ASP A 433 5.76 3.42 9.38
C ASP A 433 5.24 2.90 10.73
N PHE A 434 4.68 3.79 11.54
CA PHE A 434 4.11 3.42 12.84
C PHE A 434 2.78 2.67 12.70
N LEU A 435 1.99 2.92 11.66
CA LEU A 435 0.78 2.15 11.37
C LEU A 435 1.12 0.72 10.95
N ILE A 436 2.07 0.57 10.01
CA ILE A 436 2.57 -0.71 9.51
C ILE A 436 3.12 -1.53 10.68
N THR A 437 3.94 -0.93 11.54
CA THR A 437 4.49 -1.61 12.72
C THR A 437 3.40 -2.19 13.62
N LYS A 438 2.33 -1.42 13.90
CA LYS A 438 1.21 -1.90 14.74
C LYS A 438 0.45 -3.06 14.09
N ILE A 439 0.20 -2.99 12.78
CA ILE A 439 -0.52 -4.01 12.02
C ILE A 439 0.30 -5.30 11.93
N VAL A 440 1.58 -5.20 11.57
CA VAL A 440 2.48 -6.33 11.41
C VAL A 440 2.68 -7.08 12.73
N LEU A 441 2.82 -6.38 13.85
CA LEU A 441 2.97 -7.03 15.17
C LEU A 441 1.73 -7.87 15.53
N PHE A 442 0.52 -7.37 15.27
CA PHE A 442 -0.71 -8.12 15.51
C PHE A 442 -0.85 -9.32 14.57
N GLN A 443 -0.55 -9.13 13.28
CA GLN A 443 -0.59 -10.20 12.28
C GLN A 443 0.43 -11.29 12.57
N PHE A 444 1.62 -10.92 13.04
CA PHE A 444 2.65 -11.86 13.44
C PHE A 444 2.14 -12.81 14.54
N VAL A 445 1.55 -12.29 15.62
CA VAL A 445 1.06 -13.14 16.71
C VAL A 445 -0.13 -13.98 16.31
N THR A 446 -1.05 -13.44 15.50
CA THR A 446 -2.22 -14.20 15.03
C THR A 446 -1.84 -15.30 14.03
N ALA A 447 -0.84 -15.08 13.17
CA ALA A 447 -0.35 -16.07 12.22
C ALA A 447 0.48 -17.17 12.90
N PHE A 448 1.49 -16.78 13.68
CA PHE A 448 2.50 -17.69 14.23
C PHE A 448 2.22 -18.14 15.67
N GLY A 449 1.38 -17.42 16.44
CA GLY A 449 1.14 -17.71 17.85
C GLY A 449 0.67 -19.14 18.11
N SER A 450 -0.22 -19.66 17.24
CA SER A 450 -0.70 -21.03 17.36
C SER A 450 0.35 -22.08 16.98
N LEU A 451 1.23 -21.75 16.02
CA LEU A 451 2.32 -22.63 15.61
C LEU A 451 3.37 -22.73 16.72
N PHE A 452 3.71 -21.61 17.36
CA PHE A 452 4.60 -21.60 18.52
C PHE A 452 4.03 -22.38 19.69
N TYR A 453 2.74 -22.26 19.96
CA TYR A 453 2.08 -23.04 21.00
C TYR A 453 2.15 -24.55 20.72
N ILE A 454 1.80 -24.97 19.50
CA ILE A 454 1.85 -26.40 19.12
C ILE A 454 3.29 -26.93 19.18
N ALA A 455 4.26 -26.18 18.63
CA ALA A 455 5.65 -26.63 18.55
C ALA A 455 6.34 -26.72 19.92
N PHE A 456 6.19 -25.70 20.78
CA PHE A 456 6.96 -25.62 22.02
C PHE A 456 6.21 -26.14 23.26
N VAL A 457 4.89 -25.97 23.31
CA VAL A 457 4.08 -26.39 24.47
C VAL A 457 3.55 -27.81 24.28
N LEU A 458 2.81 -28.06 23.19
CA LEU A 458 2.24 -29.39 22.92
C LEU A 458 3.29 -30.40 22.41
N ARG A 459 4.32 -29.92 21.71
CA ARG A 459 5.37 -30.74 21.08
C ARG A 459 4.84 -31.82 20.14
N ASP A 460 3.67 -31.56 19.54
CA ASP A 460 3.05 -32.47 18.58
C ASP A 460 3.40 -32.06 17.14
N MET A 461 4.39 -32.75 16.58
CA MET A 461 4.88 -32.44 15.24
C MET A 461 3.89 -32.84 14.13
N LYS A 462 3.00 -33.82 14.37
CA LYS A 462 1.98 -34.22 13.40
C LYS A 462 0.91 -33.14 13.28
N ARG A 463 0.36 -32.71 14.42
CA ARG A 463 -0.58 -31.56 14.47
C ARG A 463 0.05 -30.28 13.90
N LEU A 464 1.36 -30.06 14.10
CA LEU A 464 2.05 -28.91 13.52
C LEU A 464 2.06 -28.93 11.99
N GLN A 465 2.41 -30.07 11.37
CA GLN A 465 2.41 -30.23 9.92
C GLN A 465 0.99 -30.07 9.33
N GLU A 466 0.01 -30.67 9.98
CA GLU A 466 -1.41 -30.58 9.60
C GLU A 466 -1.98 -29.16 9.74
N CYS A 467 -1.52 -28.36 10.71
CA CYS A 467 -1.92 -26.96 10.84
C CYS A 467 -1.15 -26.03 9.91
N PHE A 468 0.09 -26.38 9.53
CA PHE A 468 0.94 -25.56 8.68
C PHE A 468 0.46 -25.56 7.23
N ALA A 469 0.17 -26.74 6.65
CA ALA A 469 -0.26 -26.88 5.26
C ALA A 469 -1.54 -26.08 4.87
N PRO A 470 -2.63 -26.10 5.65
CA PRO A 470 -3.79 -25.27 5.34
C PRO A 470 -3.53 -23.78 5.60
N LYS A 471 -2.67 -23.41 6.56
CA LYS A 471 -2.32 -21.99 6.78
C LYS A 471 -1.46 -21.43 5.65
N SER A 472 -0.50 -22.20 5.12
CA SER A 472 0.30 -21.77 3.97
C SER A 472 -0.54 -21.67 2.69
N ALA A 473 -1.57 -22.51 2.54
CA ALA A 473 -2.51 -22.46 1.42
C ALA A 473 -3.64 -21.41 1.58
N ALA A 474 -4.10 -21.14 2.80
CA ALA A 474 -5.26 -20.28 3.08
C ALA A 474 -4.91 -18.84 3.47
N VAL A 475 -3.65 -18.54 3.81
CA VAL A 475 -3.17 -17.16 3.94
C VAL A 475 -2.64 -16.74 2.58
N PRO A 476 -3.45 -16.09 1.72
CA PRO A 476 -2.89 -15.55 0.50
C PRO A 476 -1.84 -14.53 0.92
N LEU A 477 -0.63 -14.62 0.36
CA LEU A 477 0.43 -13.61 0.48
C LEU A 477 -0.08 -12.19 0.13
N SER A 478 -1.23 -12.09 -0.54
CA SER A 478 -1.98 -10.84 -0.72
C SER A 478 -2.46 -10.18 0.57
N ALA A 479 -2.60 -10.89 1.70
CA ALA A 479 -2.98 -10.30 2.99
C ALA A 479 -1.84 -9.46 3.59
N ILE A 480 -0.58 -9.87 3.38
CA ILE A 480 0.63 -9.15 3.79
C ILE A 480 0.95 -8.00 2.82
N ALA A 481 0.60 -8.14 1.53
CA ALA A 481 0.73 -7.08 0.52
C ALA A 481 -0.47 -6.12 0.44
N SER A 482 -1.62 -6.47 1.03
CA SER A 482 -2.82 -5.61 1.09
C SER A 482 -2.60 -4.21 1.69
N PRO A 483 -1.65 -3.97 2.63
CA PRO A 483 -1.36 -2.61 3.11
C PRO A 483 -0.90 -1.68 1.98
N PHE A 484 -0.20 -2.19 0.96
CA PHE A 484 0.32 -1.37 -0.15
C PHE A 484 -0.75 -0.97 -1.18
N PHE A 485 -1.84 -1.73 -1.28
CA PHE A 485 -2.79 -1.56 -2.39
C PHE A 485 -4.21 -1.16 -1.98
N ARG A 486 -4.60 -1.38 -0.71
CA ARG A 486 -6.00 -1.20 -0.30
C ARG A 486 -6.30 0.15 0.34
N ASP A 487 -5.29 0.80 0.94
CA ASP A 487 -5.44 2.09 1.61
C ASP A 487 -4.58 3.20 0.96
N GLY A 488 -4.63 3.31 -0.38
CA GLY A 488 -4.29 4.56 -1.08
C GLY A 488 -5.22 5.75 -0.73
N SER A 489 -6.17 5.53 0.19
CA SER A 489 -7.14 6.52 0.68
C SER A 489 -6.51 7.63 1.54
N LEU A 490 -5.32 7.44 2.11
CA LEU A 490 -4.71 8.46 2.99
C LEU A 490 -4.03 9.59 2.21
N HIS A 491 -3.90 9.45 0.90
CA HIS A 491 -3.18 10.38 0.05
C HIS A 491 -4.05 11.12 -0.98
N GLY A 492 -5.38 10.97 -0.94
CA GLY A 492 -6.24 11.42 -2.04
C GLY A 492 -5.91 10.75 -3.39
N ARG A 493 -5.01 9.77 -3.39
CA ARG A 493 -4.56 9.00 -4.55
C ARG A 493 -5.36 7.71 -4.60
N ASP A 494 -6.60 7.82 -5.06
CA ASP A 494 -7.44 6.67 -5.44
C ASP A 494 -6.82 5.97 -6.67
N PHE A 495 -5.79 5.17 -6.45
CA PHE A 495 -5.31 4.22 -7.45
C PHE A 495 -6.22 2.99 -7.39
N THR A 496 -7.18 2.92 -8.30
CA THR A 496 -8.04 1.75 -8.47
C THR A 496 -7.23 0.57 -9.00
N THR A 497 -6.56 -0.14 -8.10
CA THR A 497 -5.67 -1.29 -8.37
C THR A 497 -6.41 -2.61 -8.63
N ARG A 498 -7.73 -2.57 -8.85
CA ARG A 498 -8.58 -3.77 -9.08
C ARG A 498 -8.10 -4.64 -10.26
N GLY A 499 -7.39 -4.07 -11.23
CA GLY A 499 -6.75 -4.82 -12.32
C GLY A 499 -5.45 -5.52 -11.91
N LEU A 500 -4.67 -4.91 -11.01
CA LEU A 500 -3.44 -5.44 -10.44
C LEU A 500 -3.69 -6.48 -9.35
N GLU A 501 -4.79 -6.37 -8.58
CA GLU A 501 -5.21 -7.40 -7.61
C GLU A 501 -5.37 -8.78 -8.26
N LYS A 502 -5.88 -8.84 -9.51
CA LYS A 502 -5.99 -10.08 -10.29
C LYS A 502 -4.64 -10.64 -10.75
N SER A 503 -3.66 -9.76 -11.01
CA SER A 503 -2.31 -10.13 -11.42
C SER A 503 -1.46 -10.57 -10.21
N VAL A 504 -1.59 -9.86 -9.09
CA VAL A 504 -0.99 -10.23 -7.80
C VAL A 504 -1.57 -11.55 -7.31
N THR A 505 -2.88 -11.79 -7.43
CA THR A 505 -3.47 -13.10 -7.09
C THR A 505 -2.95 -14.23 -7.98
N SER A 506 -2.73 -13.98 -9.28
CA SER A 506 -2.12 -14.94 -10.22
C SER A 506 -0.64 -15.22 -9.92
N ALA A 507 0.12 -14.19 -9.56
CA ALA A 507 1.53 -14.30 -9.14
C ALA A 507 1.67 -14.96 -7.74
N THR A 508 0.72 -14.72 -6.83
CA THR A 508 0.68 -15.44 -5.55
C THR A 508 0.18 -16.87 -5.71
N LEU A 509 -0.68 -17.17 -6.68
CA LEU A 509 -1.09 -18.55 -7.01
C LEU A 509 0.10 -19.36 -7.52
N THR A 510 0.99 -18.76 -8.32
CA THR A 510 2.23 -19.40 -8.75
C THR A 510 3.22 -19.58 -7.59
N LEU A 511 3.27 -18.65 -6.63
CA LEU A 511 4.02 -18.79 -5.38
C LEU A 511 3.46 -19.87 -4.43
N SER A 512 2.14 -20.03 -4.34
CA SER A 512 1.48 -21.10 -3.59
C SER A 512 1.56 -22.48 -4.26
N ILE A 513 1.96 -22.53 -5.53
CA ILE A 513 2.24 -23.80 -6.24
C ILE A 513 3.73 -24.18 -6.11
N ALA A 514 4.60 -23.21 -5.77
CA ALA A 514 6.05 -23.41 -5.61
C ALA A 514 6.51 -23.62 -4.14
N LEU A 515 5.64 -23.33 -3.17
CA LEU A 515 5.73 -23.69 -1.75
C LEU A 515 4.83 -24.90 -1.48
#